data_AF-A0A5D6YEC8-F1
#
_entry.id   AF-A0A5D6YEC8-F1
#
_cell.length_a   1.000
_cell.length_b   1.000
_cell.length_c   1.000
_cell.angle_alpha   90.00
_cell.angle_beta   90.00
_cell.angle_gamma   90.00
#
_symmetry.space_group_name_H-M   'P 1'
#
loop_
_entity.id
_entity.type
_entity.pdbx_description
1 polymer ?
#
loop_
_entity_poly.entity_id
_entity_poly.type
_entity_poly.pdbx_seq_one_letter_code
_entity_poly.pdbx_strand_id
1 'polypeptide(L)'
;MFKTWAKAVLTFAALHTGAAAADQWDARADAIVRGFTVDDLVGQMNQVAIFMVMEPNTNNLNETAVRQFAKAKVGSYLTSPFVNGERNGERGWTAQRWRSSNKNTAACMKHFVGYSKTPTGHDKDGVTVSDFDLLNYFLPPFIAAIKAGVHSGMENYISVNGVPTVANKKLMTDLLRHDMGFDGLMVSDFAEVFSLNSFHRVAKTERDAVELTLKQTTLDMSMHNKDNVLPLPLPVAGASSSSTSAKSVFLTGHSADNIGYQCGGWSVSWTGDSGNELFPHGMSVRQGMEHLVGNSSFTYFNGLNVTGNYSTADLATAVEHARAAEYTIAVIGEDTYAEKSGDINNLDLPHGQVEYVKALAATGTKVVLVLFGGRPRLLNGLPDAVHAVLHGLLPCELGGQAVAEILYGKVNPSGRLPITYPKDPANIMIPYNHRETVMLFLTQPFRLISVPEVKQLKKFKKVWLQPGESTTIAFALTTEDWSVYDPQIGKGFKLYAEDADYVVAIKPETDCDVYNTTKTVTDPLCATFTLSGN
;
A
#
# COMPACT_ATOMS: atom_id res chain seq x y z
N MET A 1 -32.88 -24.05 38.01
CA MET A 1 -32.11 -23.96 39.29
C MET A 1 -30.65 -23.83 38.90
N PHE A 2 -29.85 -22.85 39.35
CA PHE A 2 -30.10 -21.68 40.20
C PHE A 2 -29.47 -20.41 39.56
N LYS A 3 -29.81 -19.22 40.08
CA LYS A 3 -29.13 -17.96 39.72
C LYS A 3 -27.81 -17.82 40.49
N THR A 4 -26.77 -17.29 39.86
CA THR A 4 -25.64 -16.62 40.53
C THR A 4 -25.40 -15.26 39.87
N TRP A 5 -25.00 -14.27 40.66
CA TRP A 5 -25.03 -12.85 40.28
C TRP A 5 -23.60 -12.31 40.17
N ALA A 6 -23.33 -11.45 39.19
CA ALA A 6 -22.15 -10.61 39.20
C ALA A 6 -22.28 -9.53 40.29
N LYS A 7 -21.22 -9.29 41.05
CA LYS A 7 -21.08 -8.12 41.93
C LYS A 7 -19.89 -7.29 41.43
N ALA A 8 -20.17 -6.10 40.91
CA ALA A 8 -19.15 -5.08 40.69
C ALA A 8 -18.95 -4.26 41.97
N VAL A 9 -17.72 -3.82 42.22
CA VAL A 9 -17.38 -2.83 43.26
C VAL A 9 -16.45 -1.82 42.60
N LEU A 10 -16.88 -0.56 42.54
CA LEU A 10 -16.04 0.53 42.06
C LEU A 10 -15.29 1.16 43.23
N THR A 11 -14.04 1.52 43.00
CA THR A 11 -13.25 2.44 43.83
C THR A 11 -12.51 3.41 42.92
N PHE A 12 -12.48 4.69 43.32
CA PHE A 12 -11.79 5.75 42.58
C PHE A 12 -10.46 6.08 43.28
N ALA A 13 -9.43 6.34 42.47
CA ALA A 13 -8.18 6.94 42.91
C ALA A 13 -7.72 7.95 41.86
N ALA A 14 -7.48 9.20 42.27
CA ALA A 14 -6.98 10.24 41.40
C ALA A 14 -5.45 10.38 41.53
N LEU A 15 -4.77 10.56 40.41
CA LEU A 15 -3.34 10.88 40.35
C LEU A 15 -3.14 12.06 39.38
N HIS A 16 -2.37 13.06 39.81
CA HIS A 16 -2.13 14.27 39.03
C HIS A 16 -0.98 14.11 38.02
N THR A 17 -0.88 15.07 37.12
CA THR A 17 -0.09 15.03 35.88
C THR A 17 1.39 15.38 36.06
N GLY A 18 2.19 15.01 35.06
CA GLY A 18 3.58 15.43 34.90
C GLY A 18 4.10 15.06 33.51
N ALA A 19 4.00 15.99 32.56
CA ALA A 19 4.36 15.77 31.15
C ALA A 19 5.32 16.86 30.66
N ALA A 20 6.61 16.53 30.58
CA ALA A 20 7.65 17.33 29.92
C ALA A 20 8.85 16.42 29.61
N ALA A 21 9.13 16.14 28.31
CA ALA A 21 10.26 15.30 27.93
C ALA A 21 10.70 15.36 26.45
N ALA A 22 9.79 15.66 25.50
CA ALA A 22 10.02 15.42 24.07
C ALA A 22 10.93 16.47 23.40
N ASP A 23 10.57 17.74 23.48
CA ASP A 23 11.00 18.84 22.59
C ASP A 23 12.53 19.05 22.54
N GLN A 24 13.23 18.66 23.62
CA GLN A 24 14.70 18.73 23.74
C GLN A 24 15.46 17.77 22.80
N TRP A 25 14.79 16.74 22.27
CA TRP A 25 15.40 15.76 21.38
C TRP A 25 15.33 16.19 19.92
N ASP A 26 14.23 16.80 19.50
CA ASP A 26 14.01 17.22 18.11
C ASP A 26 14.91 18.40 17.74
N ALA A 27 14.97 19.44 18.58
CA ALA A 27 15.89 20.57 18.40
C ALA A 27 17.38 20.14 18.35
N ARG A 28 17.70 19.01 19.01
CA ARG A 28 19.04 18.40 19.00
C ARG A 28 19.27 17.54 17.75
N ALA A 29 18.27 16.84 17.25
CA ALA A 29 18.32 16.14 15.96
C ALA A 29 18.51 17.15 14.81
N ASP A 30 17.75 18.25 14.81
CA ASP A 30 17.88 19.33 13.83
C ASP A 30 19.27 19.99 13.86
N ALA A 31 19.86 20.15 15.04
CA ALA A 31 21.22 20.68 15.18
C ALA A 31 22.28 19.71 14.62
N ILE A 32 22.07 18.40 14.74
CA ILE A 32 22.94 17.36 14.18
C ILE A 32 22.79 17.30 12.66
N VAL A 33 21.57 17.23 12.13
CA VAL A 33 21.30 17.13 10.69
C VAL A 33 21.76 18.38 9.92
N ARG A 34 21.56 19.59 10.48
CA ARG A 34 22.11 20.83 9.90
C ARG A 34 23.65 20.92 9.96
N GLY A 35 24.30 20.06 10.74
CA GLY A 35 25.75 19.94 10.81
C GLY A 35 26.35 18.87 9.90
N PHE A 36 25.54 18.11 9.16
CA PHE A 36 26.02 17.06 8.27
C PHE A 36 26.71 17.59 7.01
N THR A 37 27.86 17.01 6.68
CA THR A 37 28.49 17.18 5.36
C THR A 37 27.78 16.33 4.30
N VAL A 38 28.07 16.57 3.02
CA VAL A 38 27.54 15.75 1.91
C VAL A 38 27.87 14.27 2.10
N ASP A 39 29.08 13.94 2.57
CA ASP A 39 29.50 12.58 2.88
C ASP A 39 28.70 11.95 4.04
N ASP A 40 28.23 12.74 5.01
CA ASP A 40 27.39 12.26 6.10
C ASP A 40 25.97 11.97 5.60
N LEU A 41 25.42 12.84 4.75
CA LEU A 41 24.14 12.64 4.08
C LEU A 41 24.15 11.38 3.19
N VAL A 42 25.19 11.22 2.37
CA VAL A 42 25.42 10.00 1.56
C VAL A 42 25.59 8.76 2.44
N GLY A 43 26.25 8.90 3.59
CA GLY A 43 26.32 7.85 4.61
C GLY A 43 24.95 7.45 5.17
N GLN A 44 24.08 8.41 5.48
CA GLN A 44 22.71 8.12 5.92
C GLN A 44 21.86 7.43 4.83
N MET A 45 22.13 7.72 3.56
CA MET A 45 21.47 7.07 2.42
C MET A 45 21.96 5.63 2.16
N ASN A 46 23.16 5.26 2.63
CA ASN A 46 23.70 3.92 2.49
C ASN A 46 22.97 2.92 3.41
N GLN A 47 22.66 1.73 2.88
CA GLN A 47 21.81 0.72 3.53
C GLN A 47 22.55 -0.61 3.67
N VAL A 48 22.50 -1.20 4.87
CA VAL A 48 22.95 -2.59 5.09
C VAL A 48 21.80 -3.43 5.66
N ALA A 49 21.83 -4.75 5.42
CA ALA A 49 20.80 -5.64 5.96
C ALA A 49 20.94 -5.76 7.49
N ILE A 50 19.84 -5.76 8.24
CA ILE A 50 19.88 -5.68 9.70
C ILE A 50 20.66 -6.85 10.32
N PHE A 51 20.64 -8.03 9.70
CA PHE A 51 21.39 -9.20 10.18
C PHE A 51 22.91 -9.00 10.19
N MET A 52 23.45 -8.02 9.45
CA MET A 52 24.88 -7.67 9.44
C MET A 52 25.33 -6.96 10.73
N VAL A 53 24.38 -6.50 11.54
CA VAL A 53 24.63 -5.86 12.85
C VAL A 53 23.93 -6.58 14.02
N MET A 54 23.53 -7.84 13.83
CA MET A 54 22.92 -8.67 14.88
C MET A 54 23.89 -9.74 15.34
N GLU A 55 23.90 -10.06 16.63
CA GLU A 55 24.76 -11.13 17.15
C GLU A 55 24.28 -12.51 16.65
N PRO A 56 25.19 -13.35 16.09
CA PRO A 56 24.84 -14.65 15.53
C PRO A 56 23.97 -15.50 16.47
N ASN A 57 22.88 -16.05 15.92
CA ASN A 57 21.91 -16.92 16.61
C ASN A 57 21.12 -16.27 17.77
N THR A 58 21.19 -14.95 17.96
CA THR A 58 20.34 -14.21 18.90
C THR A 58 19.49 -13.15 18.18
N ASN A 59 18.54 -12.56 18.91
CA ASN A 59 17.80 -11.37 18.48
C ASN A 59 18.38 -10.08 19.11
N ASN A 60 19.67 -10.07 19.45
CA ASN A 60 20.39 -8.93 20.05
C ASN A 60 21.27 -8.21 19.01
N LEU A 61 21.53 -6.93 19.25
CA LEU A 61 22.35 -6.06 18.41
C LEU A 61 23.85 -6.26 18.71
N ASN A 62 24.68 -6.50 17.69
CA ASN A 62 26.14 -6.49 17.82
C ASN A 62 26.62 -5.03 17.77
N GLU A 63 26.79 -4.41 18.93
CA GLU A 63 27.23 -3.02 19.03
C GLU A 63 28.60 -2.75 18.37
N THR A 64 29.48 -3.75 18.27
CA THR A 64 30.79 -3.58 17.63
C THR A 64 30.63 -3.40 16.12
N ALA A 65 29.77 -4.20 15.49
CA ALA A 65 29.41 -4.07 14.09
C ALA A 65 28.69 -2.73 13.82
N VAL A 66 27.71 -2.34 14.65
CA VAL A 66 27.06 -1.02 14.54
C VAL A 66 28.09 0.12 14.62
N ARG A 67 29.04 0.04 15.56
CA ARG A 67 30.10 1.05 15.72
C ARG A 67 31.15 1.03 14.59
N GLN A 68 31.24 -0.05 13.81
CA GLN A 68 32.02 -0.10 12.57
C GLN A 68 31.25 0.53 11.39
N PHE A 69 29.99 0.14 11.17
CA PHE A 69 29.16 0.71 10.10
C PHE A 69 28.88 2.21 10.31
N ALA A 70 28.67 2.65 11.55
CA ALA A 70 28.57 4.08 11.89
C ALA A 70 29.88 4.87 11.63
N LYS A 71 31.05 4.24 11.77
CA LYS A 71 32.33 4.86 11.34
C LYS A 71 32.48 4.92 9.82
N ALA A 72 31.86 3.98 9.10
CA ALA A 72 31.65 4.05 7.65
C ALA A 72 30.44 4.93 7.25
N LYS A 73 29.95 5.78 8.18
CA LYS A 73 28.83 6.72 8.05
C LYS A 73 27.44 6.11 7.77
N VAL A 74 27.32 4.78 7.70
CA VAL A 74 26.07 4.05 7.36
C VAL A 74 24.98 4.34 8.40
N GLY A 75 23.91 5.03 7.97
CA GLY A 75 22.77 5.37 8.82
C GLY A 75 21.60 4.39 8.76
N SER A 76 21.45 3.63 7.67
CA SER A 76 20.25 2.83 7.41
C SER A 76 20.49 1.32 7.50
N TYR A 77 19.58 0.64 8.21
CA TYR A 77 19.67 -0.79 8.52
C TYR A 77 18.31 -1.45 8.19
N LEU A 78 18.22 -2.12 7.04
CA LEU A 78 16.93 -2.41 6.40
C LEU A 78 16.73 -3.90 6.13
N THR A 79 16.06 -4.58 7.06
CA THR A 79 15.39 -5.89 6.90
C THR A 79 14.65 -6.27 8.19
N SER A 80 13.85 -7.35 8.16
CA SER A 80 13.49 -8.08 9.38
C SER A 80 14.61 -9.08 9.74
N PRO A 81 14.98 -9.28 11.02
CA PRO A 81 15.94 -10.32 11.40
C PRO A 81 15.42 -11.76 11.13
N PHE A 82 14.13 -11.90 10.80
CA PHE A 82 13.49 -13.15 10.37
C PHE A 82 13.36 -13.27 8.83
N VAL A 83 14.17 -12.55 8.05
CA VAL A 83 14.12 -12.65 6.57
C VAL A 83 14.37 -14.09 6.06
N ASN A 84 15.05 -14.92 6.87
CA ASN A 84 15.28 -16.35 6.63
C ASN A 84 14.38 -17.26 7.49
N GLY A 85 13.20 -16.77 7.92
CA GLY A 85 12.19 -17.57 8.63
C GLY A 85 12.26 -17.55 10.16
N GLU A 86 11.61 -18.54 10.77
CA GLU A 86 11.46 -18.71 12.21
C GLU A 86 12.81 -18.92 12.91
N ARG A 87 13.11 -18.12 13.93
CA ARG A 87 14.33 -18.26 14.76
C ARG A 87 13.93 -18.56 16.19
N ASN A 88 14.52 -19.59 16.78
CA ASN A 88 14.36 -19.99 18.18
C ASN A 88 12.88 -20.13 18.64
N GLY A 89 12.00 -20.63 17.75
CA GLY A 89 10.57 -20.83 18.03
C GLY A 89 9.68 -19.58 17.85
N GLU A 90 10.23 -18.45 17.40
CA GLU A 90 9.50 -17.19 17.22
C GLU A 90 9.21 -16.88 15.75
N ARG A 91 7.93 -16.77 15.39
CA ARG A 91 7.49 -16.30 14.07
C ARG A 91 7.26 -14.79 14.06
N GLY A 92 8.31 -14.05 13.73
CA GLY A 92 8.26 -12.61 13.52
C GLY A 92 8.10 -11.79 14.81
N TRP A 93 7.47 -10.62 14.68
CA TRP A 93 7.26 -9.69 15.77
C TRP A 93 5.76 -9.44 15.98
N THR A 94 5.30 -9.52 17.24
CA THR A 94 3.96 -9.04 17.63
C THR A 94 3.85 -7.54 17.34
N ALA A 95 2.64 -6.98 17.22
CA ALA A 95 2.48 -5.54 16.94
C ALA A 95 3.19 -4.63 17.97
N GLN A 96 3.32 -5.07 19.22
CA GLN A 96 4.08 -4.37 20.27
C GLN A 96 5.59 -4.53 20.09
N ARG A 97 6.06 -5.73 19.74
CA ARG A 97 7.47 -6.01 19.45
C ARG A 97 7.94 -5.27 18.18
N TRP A 98 7.11 -5.26 17.13
CA TRP A 98 7.32 -4.50 15.89
C TRP A 98 7.45 -3.00 16.16
N ARG A 99 6.56 -2.42 17.00
CA ARG A 99 6.69 -1.00 17.43
C ARG A 99 7.94 -0.73 18.28
N SER A 100 8.49 -1.73 18.96
CA SER A 100 9.73 -1.59 19.73
C SER A 100 11.01 -1.70 18.89
N SER A 101 10.96 -2.43 17.77
CA SER A 101 12.13 -2.78 16.95
C SER A 101 12.16 -2.14 15.56
N ASN A 102 11.02 -1.69 15.04
CA ASN A 102 10.89 -0.94 13.81
C ASN A 102 10.29 0.44 14.09
N LYS A 103 11.18 1.43 14.18
CA LYS A 103 10.84 2.86 14.23
C LYS A 103 10.96 3.55 12.85
N ASN A 104 11.28 2.79 11.79
CA ASN A 104 11.93 3.33 10.59
C ASN A 104 11.19 3.05 9.26
N THR A 105 10.06 2.33 9.24
CA THR A 105 9.24 2.19 8.01
C THR A 105 8.01 3.08 8.06
N ALA A 106 7.78 3.86 7.01
CA ALA A 106 6.56 4.64 6.82
C ALA A 106 5.31 3.73 6.84
N ALA A 107 4.39 4.00 7.77
CA ALA A 107 3.05 3.41 7.78
C ALA A 107 2.07 4.25 6.95
N CYS A 108 1.03 3.61 6.41
CA CYS A 108 0.02 4.21 5.54
C CYS A 108 -1.39 4.08 6.14
N MET A 109 -2.10 5.20 6.38
CA MET A 109 -3.50 5.21 6.85
C MET A 109 -4.51 5.18 5.68
N LYS A 110 -5.51 4.29 5.69
CA LYS A 110 -6.47 4.18 4.56
C LYS A 110 -7.86 3.66 4.93
N HIS A 111 -8.92 3.95 4.16
CA HIS A 111 -8.97 4.77 2.94
C HIS A 111 -9.57 6.15 3.27
N PHE A 112 -8.79 7.22 3.08
CA PHE A 112 -9.16 8.57 3.49
C PHE A 112 -10.12 9.22 2.47
N VAL A 113 -11.36 9.58 2.80
CA VAL A 113 -12.16 9.28 4.00
C VAL A 113 -13.63 9.10 3.60
N GLY A 114 -14.39 8.27 4.32
CA GLY A 114 -15.83 8.06 4.10
C GLY A 114 -16.22 6.85 3.23
N TYR A 115 -15.24 6.23 2.55
CA TYR A 115 -15.40 5.06 1.65
C TYR A 115 -16.40 3.99 2.14
N SER A 116 -16.35 3.62 3.44
CA SER A 116 -17.15 2.53 4.01
C SER A 116 -18.64 2.86 4.22
N LYS A 117 -19.13 4.01 3.73
CA LYS A 117 -20.51 4.49 3.95
C LYS A 117 -21.35 4.58 2.68
N THR A 118 -21.01 3.83 1.62
CA THR A 118 -21.77 3.83 0.37
C THR A 118 -23.27 3.53 0.64
N PRO A 119 -24.23 4.31 0.12
CA PRO A 119 -25.65 4.18 0.48
C PRO A 119 -26.27 2.84 0.12
N THR A 120 -25.80 2.22 -0.96
CA THR A 120 -26.26 0.90 -1.42
C THR A 120 -25.49 -0.27 -0.82
N GLY A 121 -24.37 -0.02 -0.13
CA GLY A 121 -23.42 -1.06 0.29
C GLY A 121 -22.61 -1.69 -0.85
N HIS A 122 -22.77 -1.21 -2.10
CA HIS A 122 -21.89 -1.61 -3.20
C HIS A 122 -20.52 -0.94 -3.07
N ASP A 123 -19.52 -1.62 -3.62
CA ASP A 123 -18.21 -1.04 -3.85
C ASP A 123 -18.31 0.19 -4.77
N LYS A 124 -17.39 1.15 -4.62
CA LYS A 124 -17.29 2.41 -5.42
C LYS A 124 -18.46 3.41 -5.36
N ASP A 125 -19.60 3.06 -4.77
CA ASP A 125 -20.80 3.90 -4.83
C ASP A 125 -20.67 5.19 -3.99
N GLY A 126 -21.20 6.30 -4.51
CA GLY A 126 -20.99 7.65 -3.98
C GLY A 126 -21.80 7.92 -2.71
N VAL A 127 -21.23 8.67 -1.76
CA VAL A 127 -21.88 8.97 -0.47
C VAL A 127 -22.29 10.44 -0.35
N THR A 128 -23.52 10.67 0.12
CA THR A 128 -23.93 11.96 0.70
C THR A 128 -23.89 11.83 2.22
N VAL A 129 -23.12 12.70 2.89
CA VAL A 129 -22.77 12.60 4.30
C VAL A 129 -22.55 14.01 4.87
N SER A 130 -23.06 14.32 6.07
CA SER A 130 -22.87 15.66 6.63
C SER A 130 -21.43 15.87 7.10
N ASP A 131 -20.99 17.12 7.19
CA ASP A 131 -19.69 17.44 7.80
C ASP A 131 -19.63 16.91 9.25
N PHE A 132 -20.73 16.99 10.00
CA PHE A 132 -20.81 16.41 11.35
C PHE A 132 -20.51 14.90 11.34
N ASP A 133 -21.17 14.13 10.47
CA ASP A 133 -20.97 12.69 10.36
C ASP A 133 -19.53 12.35 9.94
N LEU A 134 -18.98 13.10 8.98
CA LEU A 134 -17.65 12.89 8.44
C LEU A 134 -16.58 13.11 9.51
N LEU A 135 -16.65 14.23 10.23
CA LEU A 135 -15.70 14.60 11.29
C LEU A 135 -15.81 13.68 12.52
N ASN A 136 -17.02 13.26 12.91
CA ASN A 136 -17.24 12.54 14.18
C ASN A 136 -17.25 11.00 14.05
N TYR A 137 -17.52 10.42 12.87
CA TYR A 137 -17.51 8.96 12.69
C TYR A 137 -16.36 8.44 11.82
N PHE A 138 -16.01 9.14 10.74
CA PHE A 138 -15.06 8.62 9.74
C PHE A 138 -13.63 9.13 9.94
N LEU A 139 -13.48 10.37 10.40
CA LEU A 139 -12.18 11.00 10.62
C LEU A 139 -11.38 10.56 11.87
N PRO A 140 -11.97 10.17 13.02
CA PRO A 140 -11.23 9.83 14.24
C PRO A 140 -10.06 8.83 14.07
N PRO A 141 -10.16 7.72 13.30
CA PRO A 141 -9.02 6.82 13.11
C PRO A 141 -7.86 7.45 12.31
N PHE A 142 -8.13 8.40 11.42
CA PHE A 142 -7.09 9.11 10.67
C PHE A 142 -6.39 10.15 11.55
N ILE A 143 -7.14 10.91 12.35
CA ILE A 143 -6.59 11.82 13.37
C ILE A 143 -5.70 11.05 14.37
N ALA A 144 -6.15 9.86 14.80
CA ALA A 144 -5.36 9.01 15.68
C ALA A 144 -4.08 8.47 15.00
N ALA A 145 -4.09 8.24 13.69
CA ALA A 145 -2.89 7.86 12.93
C ALA A 145 -1.91 9.03 12.79
N ILE A 146 -2.40 10.25 12.51
CA ILE A 146 -1.60 11.48 12.41
C ILE A 146 -0.95 11.79 13.77
N LYS A 147 -1.75 11.83 14.86
CA LYS A 147 -1.27 11.98 16.24
C LYS A 147 -0.24 10.90 16.65
N ALA A 148 -0.22 9.75 15.97
CA ALA A 148 0.72 8.65 16.21
C ALA A 148 1.95 8.64 15.27
N GLY A 149 2.14 9.66 14.44
CA GLY A 149 3.27 9.76 13.52
C GLY A 149 3.16 8.83 12.30
N VAL A 150 1.98 8.69 11.70
CA VAL A 150 1.85 8.04 10.38
C VAL A 150 2.56 8.88 9.31
N HIS A 151 3.32 8.25 8.41
CA HIS A 151 4.15 8.97 7.41
C HIS A 151 3.48 9.05 6.03
N SER A 152 2.48 8.21 5.76
CA SER A 152 1.67 8.31 4.56
C SER A 152 0.19 8.04 4.82
N GLY A 153 -0.66 8.46 3.90
CA GLY A 153 -2.06 8.07 3.82
C GLY A 153 -2.38 7.57 2.42
N MET A 154 -3.49 6.85 2.29
CA MET A 154 -4.03 6.44 1.01
C MET A 154 -5.48 6.89 0.90
N GLU A 155 -5.74 7.53 -0.23
CA GLU A 155 -6.98 8.22 -0.63
C GLU A 155 -8.12 7.20 -0.95
N ASN A 156 -9.31 7.65 -1.36
CA ASN A 156 -10.42 6.75 -1.68
C ASN A 156 -11.33 7.13 -2.89
N TYR A 157 -11.33 6.23 -3.86
CA TYR A 157 -12.43 5.52 -4.53
C TYR A 157 -13.86 6.04 -4.68
N ILE A 158 -14.41 6.89 -3.81
CA ILE A 158 -15.80 7.36 -3.93
C ILE A 158 -15.90 8.87 -4.00
N SER A 159 -17.00 9.33 -4.58
CA SER A 159 -17.45 10.70 -4.41
C SER A 159 -18.05 10.90 -3.02
N VAL A 160 -17.60 11.95 -2.34
CA VAL A 160 -18.14 12.41 -1.07
C VAL A 160 -18.86 13.73 -1.35
N ASN A 161 -20.17 13.75 -1.09
CA ASN A 161 -21.07 14.84 -1.46
C ASN A 161 -20.96 15.24 -2.96
N GLY A 162 -20.84 14.24 -3.83
CA GLY A 162 -20.78 14.41 -5.28
C GLY A 162 -19.40 14.75 -5.86
N VAL A 163 -18.35 14.85 -5.04
CA VAL A 163 -16.98 15.13 -5.49
C VAL A 163 -16.03 13.95 -5.17
N PRO A 164 -15.48 13.24 -6.18
CA PRO A 164 -14.49 12.16 -5.99
C PRO A 164 -13.31 12.59 -5.11
N THR A 165 -12.92 11.76 -4.14
CA THR A 165 -11.98 12.20 -3.09
C THR A 165 -10.61 12.62 -3.64
N VAL A 166 -10.08 11.88 -4.62
CA VAL A 166 -8.88 12.21 -5.43
C VAL A 166 -8.94 13.57 -6.18
N ALA A 167 -10.10 14.24 -6.20
CA ALA A 167 -10.32 15.58 -6.76
C ALA A 167 -10.95 16.56 -5.74
N ASN A 168 -11.16 16.13 -4.49
CA ASN A 168 -11.96 16.87 -3.51
C ASN A 168 -11.10 17.79 -2.64
N LYS A 169 -10.97 19.05 -3.05
CA LYS A 169 -10.19 20.06 -2.31
C LYS A 169 -10.58 20.21 -0.84
N LYS A 170 -11.89 20.18 -0.54
CA LYS A 170 -12.40 20.32 0.82
C LYS A 170 -11.84 19.22 1.74
N LEU A 171 -11.67 18.01 1.22
CA LEU A 171 -11.16 16.88 1.99
C LEU A 171 -9.64 16.78 1.94
N MET A 172 -9.04 16.88 0.75
CA MET A 172 -7.61 16.61 0.54
C MET A 172 -6.71 17.80 0.85
N THR A 173 -7.23 19.03 0.89
CA THR A 173 -6.48 20.24 1.24
C THR A 173 -7.02 20.85 2.53
N ASP A 174 -8.27 21.29 2.53
CA ASP A 174 -8.81 22.13 3.61
C ASP A 174 -8.97 21.31 4.93
N LEU A 175 -9.43 20.06 4.83
CA LEU A 175 -9.49 19.14 5.97
C LEU A 175 -8.13 18.48 6.27
N LEU A 176 -7.56 17.72 5.32
CA LEU A 176 -6.37 16.90 5.56
C LEU A 176 -5.10 17.69 5.89
N ARG A 177 -4.81 18.76 5.15
CA ARG A 177 -3.58 19.54 5.33
C ARG A 177 -3.78 20.68 6.33
N HIS A 178 -4.85 21.47 6.18
CA HIS A 178 -5.08 22.64 7.04
C HIS A 178 -5.69 22.29 8.40
N ASP A 179 -6.88 21.67 8.46
CA ASP A 179 -7.54 21.41 9.75
C ASP A 179 -6.88 20.27 10.55
N MET A 180 -6.39 19.21 9.89
CA MET A 180 -5.78 18.04 10.53
C MET A 180 -4.26 18.09 10.68
N GLY A 181 -3.57 19.01 9.98
CA GLY A 181 -2.11 19.17 10.06
C GLY A 181 -1.30 17.96 9.58
N PHE A 182 -1.75 17.23 8.54
CA PHE A 182 -1.00 16.09 8.01
C PHE A 182 0.00 16.48 6.93
N ASP A 183 1.30 16.35 7.20
CA ASP A 183 2.39 16.66 6.26
C ASP A 183 2.97 15.43 5.52
N GLY A 184 2.42 14.22 5.73
CA GLY A 184 2.91 12.99 5.10
C GLY A 184 2.46 12.77 3.65
N LEU A 185 2.97 11.71 3.02
CA LEU A 185 2.73 11.39 1.60
C LEU A 185 1.32 10.81 1.37
N MET A 186 0.58 11.26 0.37
CA MET A 186 -0.74 10.72 -0.01
C MET A 186 -0.68 9.94 -1.32
N VAL A 187 -0.95 8.64 -1.26
CA VAL A 187 -1.03 7.74 -2.43
C VAL A 187 -2.49 7.50 -2.81
N SER A 188 -2.84 7.51 -4.10
CA SER A 188 -4.15 7.02 -4.56
C SER A 188 -4.19 5.51 -4.34
N ASP A 189 -5.35 4.97 -3.98
CA ASP A 189 -5.51 3.52 -4.11
C ASP A 189 -5.81 3.14 -5.58
N PHE A 190 -5.87 1.84 -5.88
CA PHE A 190 -5.91 1.18 -7.20
C PHE A 190 -6.60 2.00 -8.32
N ALA A 191 -5.83 2.92 -8.92
CA ALA A 191 -6.05 3.77 -10.08
C ALA A 191 -6.84 5.06 -9.92
N GLU A 192 -7.08 5.51 -8.71
CA GLU A 192 -8.21 6.40 -8.48
C GLU A 192 -8.16 7.73 -9.24
N VAL A 193 -6.97 8.21 -9.61
CA VAL A 193 -6.81 9.32 -10.58
C VAL A 193 -7.51 9.00 -11.92
N PHE A 194 -7.19 7.88 -12.59
CA PHE A 194 -7.72 7.55 -13.92
C PHE A 194 -9.24 7.27 -13.92
N SER A 195 -9.77 6.73 -12.82
CA SER A 195 -11.22 6.52 -12.61
C SER A 195 -12.03 7.83 -12.60
N LEU A 196 -11.42 9.01 -12.38
CA LEU A 196 -12.09 10.30 -12.60
C LEU A 196 -12.65 10.42 -14.03
N ASN A 197 -11.95 9.84 -15.00
CA ASN A 197 -12.41 9.74 -16.38
C ASN A 197 -13.21 8.45 -16.64
N SER A 198 -12.70 7.30 -16.20
CA SER A 198 -13.21 6.00 -16.61
C SER A 198 -14.50 5.57 -15.90
N PHE A 199 -14.71 6.03 -14.65
CA PHE A 199 -15.83 5.65 -13.78
C PHE A 199 -16.66 6.86 -13.29
N HIS A 200 -16.06 7.83 -12.59
CA HIS A 200 -16.78 8.99 -12.01
C HIS A 200 -17.26 10.02 -13.05
N ARG A 201 -16.66 10.02 -14.24
CA ARG A 201 -16.99 10.90 -15.38
C ARG A 201 -16.90 12.41 -15.10
N VAL A 202 -16.14 12.84 -14.09
CA VAL A 202 -15.90 14.26 -13.79
C VAL A 202 -14.76 14.87 -14.61
N ALA A 203 -13.92 14.03 -15.23
CA ALA A 203 -12.83 14.43 -16.11
C ALA A 203 -13.05 13.88 -17.53
N LYS A 204 -12.82 14.68 -18.59
CA LYS A 204 -13.14 14.25 -19.97
C LYS A 204 -12.08 13.36 -20.59
N THR A 205 -10.86 13.38 -20.06
CA THR A 205 -9.74 12.49 -20.42
C THR A 205 -8.97 12.05 -19.17
N GLU A 206 -8.11 11.04 -19.28
CA GLU A 206 -7.12 10.70 -18.24
C GLU A 206 -6.17 11.87 -17.92
N ARG A 207 -5.93 12.78 -18.88
CA ARG A 207 -5.12 13.98 -18.67
C ARG A 207 -5.88 15.04 -17.87
N ASP A 208 -7.16 15.27 -18.19
CA ASP A 208 -8.06 16.12 -17.40
C ASP A 208 -8.14 15.62 -15.95
N ALA A 209 -8.10 14.30 -15.76
CA ALA A 209 -8.13 13.66 -14.45
C ALA A 209 -6.88 13.97 -13.62
N VAL A 210 -5.69 13.73 -14.19
CA VAL A 210 -4.41 14.10 -13.57
C VAL A 210 -4.36 15.61 -13.27
N GLU A 211 -4.79 16.46 -14.20
CA GLU A 211 -4.80 17.92 -14.03
C GLU A 211 -5.78 18.36 -12.93
N LEU A 212 -6.97 17.75 -12.85
CA LEU A 212 -7.97 18.01 -11.82
C LEU A 212 -7.45 17.62 -10.43
N THR A 213 -6.88 16.41 -10.30
CA THR A 213 -6.24 15.94 -9.06
C THR A 213 -5.15 16.88 -8.60
N LEU A 214 -4.19 17.24 -9.47
CA LEU A 214 -3.05 18.10 -9.11
C LEU A 214 -3.44 19.57 -8.83
N LYS A 215 -4.58 20.05 -9.35
CA LYS A 215 -5.06 21.43 -9.08
C LYS A 215 -5.96 21.55 -7.86
N GLN A 216 -6.61 20.46 -7.43
CA GLN A 216 -7.55 20.46 -6.30
C GLN A 216 -6.98 19.80 -5.03
N THR A 217 -5.96 18.95 -5.16
CA THR A 217 -5.49 18.09 -4.07
C THR A 217 -3.96 18.08 -3.95
N THR A 218 -3.47 17.49 -2.86
CA THR A 218 -2.05 17.29 -2.56
C THR A 218 -1.72 15.79 -2.57
N LEU A 219 -1.85 15.17 -3.75
CA LEU A 219 -1.66 13.72 -3.97
C LEU A 219 -0.31 13.43 -4.66
N ASP A 220 0.32 12.31 -4.32
CA ASP A 220 1.72 12.01 -4.61
C ASP A 220 2.00 10.68 -5.37
N MET A 221 1.08 9.68 -5.45
CA MET A 221 1.34 8.30 -6.00
C MET A 221 0.05 7.48 -6.35
N SER A 222 0.09 6.22 -6.88
CA SER A 222 -1.01 5.21 -7.06
C SER A 222 -0.54 3.69 -7.05
N MET A 223 -1.29 2.59 -7.41
CA MET A 223 -0.89 1.13 -7.14
C MET A 223 -1.54 -0.13 -7.87
N HIS A 224 -0.80 -1.24 -8.20
CA HIS A 224 -1.28 -2.49 -8.93
C HIS A 224 -0.41 -3.82 -8.84
N ASN A 225 -0.89 -5.03 -9.34
CA ASN A 225 -0.22 -6.20 -10.07
C ASN A 225 -0.86 -7.65 -9.92
N LYS A 226 -0.44 -8.73 -10.69
CA LYS A 226 -1.11 -10.08 -10.84
C LYS A 226 -0.23 -11.38 -11.07
N ASP A 227 -0.59 -12.55 -10.46
CA ASP A 227 -0.71 -13.96 -11.02
C ASP A 227 0.21 -15.26 -10.91
N ASN A 228 1.32 -15.41 -10.15
CA ASN A 228 1.96 -16.72 -9.76
C ASN A 228 2.93 -17.51 -10.70
N VAL A 229 3.28 -17.08 -11.93
CA VAL A 229 4.42 -17.66 -12.70
C VAL A 229 5.81 -17.27 -12.17
N LEU A 230 5.87 -16.32 -11.23
CA LEU A 230 7.11 -15.84 -10.60
C LEU A 230 7.28 -16.52 -9.23
N PRO A 231 8.47 -17.10 -8.90
CA PRO A 231 9.67 -17.21 -9.71
C PRO A 231 9.80 -18.53 -10.51
N LEU A 232 10.55 -18.44 -11.61
CA LEU A 232 11.14 -19.49 -12.43
C LEU A 232 12.25 -20.27 -11.68
N PRO A 233 12.53 -21.52 -12.06
CA PRO A 233 13.53 -22.36 -11.41
C PRO A 233 14.97 -22.02 -11.85
N LEU A 234 15.86 -21.75 -10.89
CA LEU A 234 17.32 -21.67 -11.12
C LEU A 234 17.90 -23.04 -11.52
N PRO A 235 18.88 -23.11 -12.45
CA PRO A 235 19.68 -24.32 -12.65
C PRO A 235 20.48 -24.69 -11.40
N VAL A 236 20.60 -25.99 -11.13
CA VAL A 236 21.36 -26.51 -10.00
C VAL A 236 22.81 -26.72 -10.42
N ALA A 237 23.72 -25.88 -9.90
CA ALA A 237 25.15 -26.02 -10.15
C ALA A 237 25.66 -27.40 -9.71
N GLY A 238 26.31 -28.13 -10.63
CA GLY A 238 26.82 -29.48 -10.38
C GLY A 238 25.86 -30.63 -10.73
N ALA A 239 24.65 -30.36 -11.23
CA ALA A 239 23.78 -31.41 -11.76
C ALA A 239 24.37 -32.00 -13.06
N SER A 240 24.84 -33.25 -13.00
CA SER A 240 25.21 -34.03 -14.18
C SER A 240 24.00 -34.26 -15.08
N SER A 241 24.19 -34.26 -16.40
CA SER A 241 23.11 -34.32 -17.41
C SER A 241 22.42 -35.69 -17.51
N SER A 242 21.63 -36.05 -16.48
CA SER A 242 20.82 -37.27 -16.46
C SER A 242 19.64 -37.16 -15.47
N SER A 243 18.43 -37.45 -15.97
CA SER A 243 17.21 -37.76 -15.19
C SER A 243 16.65 -36.73 -14.21
N THR A 244 16.57 -35.46 -14.60
CA THR A 244 15.33 -34.67 -14.44
C THR A 244 15.24 -33.66 -15.59
N SER A 245 14.03 -33.30 -16.02
CA SER A 245 13.86 -32.23 -17.00
C SER A 245 14.26 -30.91 -16.35
N ALA A 246 15.40 -30.36 -16.75
CA ALA A 246 15.75 -28.97 -16.47
C ALA A 246 14.73 -28.11 -17.22
N LYS A 247 13.79 -27.53 -16.47
CA LYS A 247 12.54 -26.97 -16.99
C LYS A 247 12.82 -25.91 -18.05
N SER A 248 12.56 -26.25 -19.31
CA SER A 248 12.99 -25.45 -20.46
C SER A 248 12.35 -24.07 -20.43
N VAL A 249 13.18 -23.03 -20.49
CA VAL A 249 12.77 -21.63 -20.57
C VAL A 249 13.02 -21.11 -21.98
N PHE A 250 12.00 -20.49 -22.57
CA PHE A 250 12.10 -19.75 -23.82
C PHE A 250 11.94 -18.25 -23.54
N LEU A 251 12.80 -17.40 -24.09
CA LEU A 251 12.75 -15.94 -24.00
C LEU A 251 12.50 -15.34 -25.38
N THR A 252 11.55 -14.41 -25.46
CA THR A 252 11.14 -13.74 -26.71
C THR A 252 10.57 -12.34 -26.45
N GLY A 253 10.34 -11.57 -27.51
CA GLY A 253 9.80 -10.21 -27.50
C GLY A 253 10.86 -9.15 -27.77
N HIS A 254 10.44 -8.04 -28.39
CA HIS A 254 11.34 -6.99 -28.89
C HIS A 254 12.17 -6.30 -27.81
N SER A 255 11.70 -6.28 -26.56
CA SER A 255 12.39 -5.66 -25.43
C SER A 255 13.23 -6.65 -24.60
N ALA A 256 13.28 -7.93 -24.99
CA ALA A 256 14.03 -8.96 -24.26
C ALA A 256 15.54 -8.71 -24.25
N ASP A 257 16.10 -8.19 -25.37
CA ASP A 257 17.52 -7.86 -25.50
C ASP A 257 17.76 -6.43 -26.01
N ASN A 258 17.00 -5.46 -25.47
CA ASN A 258 17.08 -4.05 -25.85
C ASN A 258 16.99 -3.16 -24.60
N ILE A 259 18.13 -2.63 -24.14
CA ILE A 259 18.23 -1.75 -22.97
C ILE A 259 17.53 -0.41 -23.25
N GLY A 260 17.61 0.10 -24.47
CA GLY A 260 16.87 1.27 -24.93
C GLY A 260 15.37 1.20 -24.63
N TYR A 261 14.71 0.09 -24.97
CA TYR A 261 13.29 -0.14 -24.65
C TYR A 261 13.01 -0.38 -23.15
N GLN A 262 14.02 -0.64 -22.34
CA GLN A 262 13.93 -0.67 -20.87
C GLN A 262 14.16 0.71 -20.24
N CYS A 263 14.86 1.61 -20.92
CA CYS A 263 15.12 2.98 -20.48
C CYS A 263 14.05 3.99 -20.96
N GLY A 264 13.57 3.86 -22.20
CA GLY A 264 12.62 4.78 -22.82
C GLY A 264 13.25 6.14 -23.15
N GLY A 265 12.43 7.20 -23.10
CA GLY A 265 12.86 8.56 -23.40
C GLY A 265 13.92 9.13 -22.47
N TRP A 266 14.50 10.27 -22.86
CA TRP A 266 15.54 11.01 -22.11
C TRP A 266 16.80 10.20 -21.76
N SER A 267 16.98 9.06 -22.42
CA SER A 267 18.03 8.08 -22.14
C SER A 267 18.99 8.03 -23.31
N VAL A 268 20.21 8.54 -23.09
CA VAL A 268 21.22 8.91 -24.10
C VAL A 268 20.79 10.11 -24.98
N SER A 269 19.65 10.04 -25.66
CA SER A 269 19.07 11.16 -26.43
C SER A 269 17.69 11.58 -25.94
N TRP A 270 17.16 12.66 -26.52
CA TRP A 270 15.86 13.24 -26.16
C TRP A 270 14.72 12.22 -26.22
N THR A 271 14.51 11.59 -27.39
CA THR A 271 13.48 10.56 -27.57
C THR A 271 13.81 9.23 -26.93
N GLY A 272 15.05 9.05 -26.44
CA GLY A 272 15.63 7.75 -26.16
C GLY A 272 16.21 7.11 -27.42
N ASP A 273 17.23 6.27 -27.23
CA ASP A 273 17.84 5.44 -28.28
C ASP A 273 17.50 3.97 -28.05
N SER A 274 17.11 3.26 -29.12
CA SER A 274 16.90 1.81 -29.09
C SER A 274 18.21 1.04 -29.24
N GLY A 275 18.36 -0.10 -28.56
CA GLY A 275 19.52 -0.98 -28.66
C GLY A 275 20.25 -1.17 -27.33
N ASN A 276 21.51 -1.62 -27.40
CA ASN A 276 22.37 -1.89 -26.24
C ASN A 276 23.72 -1.14 -26.34
N GLU A 277 24.09 -0.70 -27.53
CA GLU A 277 25.39 -0.16 -27.93
C GLU A 277 25.75 1.14 -27.19
N LEU A 278 24.74 1.92 -26.83
CA LEU A 278 24.84 3.20 -26.13
C LEU A 278 24.66 3.06 -24.60
N PHE A 279 24.43 1.85 -24.10
CA PHE A 279 24.25 1.51 -22.69
C PHE A 279 25.33 0.51 -22.23
N PRO A 280 26.63 0.86 -22.30
CA PRO A 280 27.75 -0.08 -22.14
C PRO A 280 27.92 -0.64 -20.71
N HIS A 281 27.12 -0.17 -19.76
CA HIS A 281 27.08 -0.67 -18.38
C HIS A 281 25.70 -1.21 -17.99
N GLY A 282 24.72 -1.13 -18.90
CA GLY A 282 23.41 -1.74 -18.74
C GLY A 282 23.39 -3.24 -19.04
N MET A 283 22.31 -3.88 -18.64
CA MET A 283 22.07 -5.30 -18.75
C MET A 283 20.60 -5.53 -19.13
N SER A 284 20.37 -6.01 -20.35
CA SER A 284 19.06 -6.41 -20.86
C SER A 284 18.48 -7.60 -20.08
N VAL A 285 17.19 -7.94 -20.25
CA VAL A 285 16.62 -9.15 -19.64
C VAL A 285 17.37 -10.40 -20.11
N ARG A 286 17.70 -10.51 -21.40
CA ARG A 286 18.50 -11.63 -21.94
C ARG A 286 19.89 -11.69 -21.30
N GLN A 287 20.58 -10.56 -21.18
CA GLN A 287 21.91 -10.49 -20.56
C GLN A 287 21.84 -10.78 -19.04
N GLY A 288 20.77 -10.36 -18.36
CA GLY A 288 20.52 -10.68 -16.95
C GLY A 288 20.27 -12.16 -16.71
N MET A 289 19.49 -12.80 -17.59
CA MET A 289 19.31 -14.25 -17.58
C MET A 289 20.62 -14.98 -17.92
N GLU A 290 21.35 -14.54 -18.94
CA GLU A 290 22.66 -15.10 -19.32
C GLU A 290 23.67 -15.02 -18.18
N HIS A 291 23.75 -13.89 -17.48
CA HIS A 291 24.61 -13.70 -16.31
C HIS A 291 24.19 -14.59 -15.12
N LEU A 292 22.87 -14.71 -14.87
CA LEU A 292 22.34 -15.36 -13.68
C LEU A 292 22.24 -16.90 -13.79
N VAL A 293 21.97 -17.43 -14.99
CA VAL A 293 21.73 -18.87 -15.22
C VAL A 293 22.57 -19.49 -16.33
N GLY A 294 23.32 -18.69 -17.10
CA GLY A 294 24.12 -19.14 -18.24
C GLY A 294 23.31 -19.26 -19.53
N ASN A 295 23.92 -18.88 -20.66
CA ASN A 295 23.30 -18.85 -21.99
C ASN A 295 22.73 -20.20 -22.46
N SER A 296 23.27 -21.32 -21.95
CA SER A 296 22.80 -22.67 -22.27
C SER A 296 21.55 -23.13 -21.49
N SER A 297 21.04 -22.31 -20.56
CA SER A 297 19.93 -22.67 -19.66
C SER A 297 18.55 -22.15 -20.12
N PHE A 298 18.51 -21.40 -21.23
CA PHE A 298 17.28 -20.94 -21.88
C PHE A 298 17.50 -20.79 -23.39
N THR A 299 16.43 -20.87 -24.18
CA THR A 299 16.43 -20.53 -25.61
C THR A 299 16.04 -19.07 -25.78
N TYR A 300 16.72 -18.33 -26.66
CA TYR A 300 16.31 -16.98 -27.07
C TYR A 300 16.03 -16.92 -28.58
N PHE A 301 14.88 -16.36 -28.93
CA PHE A 301 14.55 -15.95 -30.30
C PHE A 301 13.56 -14.79 -30.24
N ASN A 302 13.86 -13.68 -30.90
CA ASN A 302 12.89 -12.61 -31.13
C ASN A 302 12.57 -12.48 -32.62
N GLY A 303 11.30 -12.74 -32.95
CA GLY A 303 10.73 -12.52 -34.28
C GLY A 303 9.72 -11.37 -34.34
N LEU A 304 9.51 -10.68 -33.20
CA LEU A 304 8.53 -9.62 -33.03
C LEU A 304 9.21 -8.25 -33.11
N ASN A 305 8.68 -7.33 -33.92
CA ASN A 305 9.05 -5.92 -33.89
C ASN A 305 8.20 -5.15 -32.86
N VAL A 306 8.71 -4.03 -32.34
CA VAL A 306 7.99 -3.14 -31.39
C VAL A 306 6.64 -2.65 -31.95
N THR A 307 6.53 -2.44 -33.26
CA THR A 307 5.25 -2.11 -33.93
C THR A 307 4.22 -3.25 -33.95
N GLY A 308 4.57 -4.44 -33.45
CA GLY A 308 3.76 -5.65 -33.49
C GLY A 308 3.95 -6.51 -34.75
N ASN A 309 4.73 -6.05 -35.74
CA ASN A 309 4.96 -6.79 -36.97
C ASN A 309 5.89 -8.01 -36.78
N TYR A 310 5.61 -9.10 -37.48
CA TYR A 310 6.41 -10.34 -37.57
C TYR A 310 6.07 -11.08 -38.88
N SER A 311 6.92 -11.98 -39.39
CA SER A 311 6.55 -12.86 -40.50
C SER A 311 5.88 -14.16 -40.02
N THR A 312 5.17 -14.85 -40.92
CA THR A 312 4.58 -16.16 -40.63
C THR A 312 5.65 -17.20 -40.24
N ALA A 313 6.86 -17.10 -40.78
CA ALA A 313 7.98 -17.97 -40.41
C ALA A 313 8.48 -17.67 -38.99
N ASP A 314 8.60 -16.39 -38.64
CA ASP A 314 9.03 -15.96 -37.31
C ASP A 314 8.05 -16.39 -36.21
N LEU A 315 6.73 -16.24 -36.48
CA LEU A 315 5.70 -16.74 -35.57
C LEU A 315 5.75 -18.27 -35.44
N ALA A 316 5.95 -19.01 -36.54
CA ALA A 316 6.05 -20.46 -36.51
C ALA A 316 7.24 -20.94 -35.65
N THR A 317 8.41 -20.34 -35.83
CA THR A 317 9.63 -20.62 -35.04
C THR A 317 9.41 -20.33 -33.56
N ALA A 318 8.80 -19.19 -33.22
CA ALA A 318 8.50 -18.84 -31.82
C ALA A 318 7.47 -19.79 -31.19
N VAL A 319 6.44 -20.20 -31.94
CA VAL A 319 5.43 -21.19 -31.51
C VAL A 319 6.05 -22.58 -31.33
N GLU A 320 7.05 -22.95 -32.12
CA GLU A 320 7.80 -24.20 -31.93
C GLU A 320 8.65 -24.16 -30.65
N HIS A 321 9.41 -23.08 -30.43
CA HIS A 321 10.20 -22.91 -29.20
C HIS A 321 9.32 -22.86 -27.94
N ALA A 322 8.17 -22.16 -27.99
CA ALA A 322 7.20 -22.15 -26.90
C ALA A 322 6.64 -23.54 -26.59
N ARG A 323 6.28 -24.33 -27.62
CA ARG A 323 5.81 -25.72 -27.44
C ARG A 323 6.87 -26.65 -26.82
N ALA A 324 8.15 -26.36 -27.03
CA ALA A 324 9.28 -27.09 -26.43
C ALA A 324 9.67 -26.59 -25.02
N ALA A 325 9.10 -25.48 -24.55
CA ALA A 325 9.42 -24.83 -23.29
C ALA A 325 8.35 -25.06 -22.21
N GLU A 326 8.74 -25.44 -20.98
CA GLU A 326 7.81 -25.43 -19.85
C GLU A 326 7.38 -24.00 -19.51
N TYR A 327 8.28 -23.02 -19.66
CA TYR A 327 8.02 -21.59 -19.43
C TYR A 327 8.42 -20.75 -20.64
N THR A 328 7.59 -19.78 -21.01
CA THR A 328 7.89 -18.83 -22.10
C THR A 328 7.79 -17.40 -21.58
N ILE A 329 8.89 -16.65 -21.60
CA ILE A 329 8.94 -15.26 -21.17
C ILE A 329 8.78 -14.38 -22.42
N ALA A 330 7.67 -13.65 -22.49
CA ALA A 330 7.41 -12.65 -23.51
C ALA A 330 7.67 -11.24 -22.94
N VAL A 331 8.72 -10.58 -23.42
CA VAL A 331 9.14 -9.24 -22.99
C VAL A 331 8.74 -8.21 -24.04
N ILE A 332 7.63 -7.51 -23.78
CA ILE A 332 6.98 -6.62 -24.75
C ILE A 332 6.59 -5.26 -24.14
N GLY A 333 6.00 -4.38 -24.94
CA GLY A 333 5.51 -3.08 -24.51
C GLY A 333 5.73 -1.97 -25.54
N GLU A 334 6.37 -0.88 -25.13
CA GLU A 334 6.50 0.35 -25.93
C GLU A 334 7.89 0.57 -26.53
N ASP A 335 7.94 1.44 -27.53
CA ASP A 335 9.16 2.00 -28.15
C ASP A 335 9.76 3.14 -27.29
N THR A 336 10.95 3.63 -27.64
CA THR A 336 11.52 4.86 -27.07
C THR A 336 10.77 6.09 -27.59
N TYR A 337 10.31 6.97 -26.71
CA TYR A 337 9.67 8.25 -27.04
C TYR A 337 9.89 9.30 -25.94
N ALA A 338 9.73 10.59 -26.27
CA ALA A 338 9.68 11.66 -25.27
C ALA A 338 8.71 12.78 -25.64
N GLU A 339 8.13 13.40 -24.62
CA GLU A 339 7.20 14.53 -24.75
C GLU A 339 6.16 14.32 -25.87
N LYS A 340 6.07 15.26 -26.80
CA LYS A 340 5.05 15.33 -27.85
C LYS A 340 5.18 14.22 -28.91
N SER A 341 6.34 13.58 -29.05
CA SER A 341 6.48 12.41 -29.94
C SER A 341 5.88 11.14 -29.34
N GLY A 342 5.72 11.09 -28.02
CA GLY A 342 5.07 10.01 -27.28
C GLY A 342 3.55 10.13 -27.14
N ASP A 343 2.91 11.12 -27.76
CA ASP A 343 1.45 11.26 -27.79
C ASP A 343 0.82 10.20 -28.69
N ILE A 344 -0.09 9.41 -28.12
CA ILE A 344 -0.80 8.32 -28.82
C ILE A 344 -2.26 8.29 -28.41
N ASN A 345 -3.14 8.08 -29.40
CA ASN A 345 -4.59 8.16 -29.23
C ASN A 345 -5.24 6.82 -28.82
N ASN A 346 -4.43 5.80 -28.54
CA ASN A 346 -4.89 4.49 -28.09
C ASN A 346 -3.86 3.86 -27.12
N LEU A 347 -4.35 3.28 -26.03
CA LEU A 347 -3.55 2.55 -25.04
C LEU A 347 -3.40 1.06 -25.36
N ASP A 348 -4.13 0.49 -26.32
CA ASP A 348 -3.94 -0.89 -26.81
C ASP A 348 -2.46 -1.19 -27.07
N LEU A 349 -1.95 -2.31 -26.54
CA LEU A 349 -0.72 -2.87 -27.09
C LEU A 349 -0.89 -3.09 -28.61
N PRO A 350 0.13 -2.81 -29.44
CA PRO A 350 0.04 -3.04 -30.89
C PRO A 350 -0.45 -4.45 -31.17
N HIS A 351 -1.51 -4.59 -31.97
CA HIS A 351 -2.32 -5.80 -32.08
C HIS A 351 -1.50 -7.08 -32.32
N GLY A 352 -0.44 -6.99 -33.13
CA GLY A 352 0.47 -8.11 -33.37
C GLY A 352 1.24 -8.57 -32.12
N GLN A 353 1.63 -7.69 -31.19
CA GLN A 353 2.21 -8.11 -29.91
C GLN A 353 1.21 -8.96 -29.09
N VAL A 354 -0.07 -8.55 -29.09
CA VAL A 354 -1.14 -9.24 -28.37
C VAL A 354 -1.40 -10.63 -28.97
N GLU A 355 -1.56 -10.72 -30.29
CA GLU A 355 -1.80 -12.01 -30.96
C GLU A 355 -0.56 -12.91 -30.93
N TYR A 356 0.65 -12.36 -30.99
CA TYR A 356 1.90 -13.11 -30.80
C TYR A 356 1.90 -13.81 -29.44
N VAL A 357 1.69 -13.08 -28.34
CA VAL A 357 1.70 -13.68 -26.99
C VAL A 357 0.53 -14.67 -26.78
N LYS A 358 -0.66 -14.42 -27.35
CA LYS A 358 -1.76 -15.40 -27.35
C LYS A 358 -1.40 -16.68 -28.11
N ALA A 359 -0.73 -16.57 -29.26
CA ALA A 359 -0.28 -17.73 -30.03
C ALA A 359 0.77 -18.56 -29.30
N LEU A 360 1.66 -17.92 -28.52
CA LEU A 360 2.57 -18.64 -27.60
C LEU A 360 1.80 -19.32 -26.48
N ALA A 361 0.85 -18.64 -25.82
CA ALA A 361 0.03 -19.22 -24.76
C ALA A 361 -0.79 -20.44 -25.23
N ALA A 362 -1.31 -20.39 -26.47
CA ALA A 362 -2.05 -21.49 -27.09
C ALA A 362 -1.21 -22.78 -27.32
N THR A 363 0.10 -22.76 -27.10
CA THR A 363 0.95 -23.97 -27.12
C THR A 363 0.83 -24.83 -25.85
N GLY A 364 0.29 -24.28 -24.75
CA GLY A 364 0.29 -24.92 -23.43
C GLY A 364 1.53 -24.62 -22.57
N THR A 365 2.46 -23.81 -23.05
CA THR A 365 3.59 -23.29 -22.26
C THR A 365 3.12 -22.32 -21.16
N LYS A 366 3.89 -22.19 -20.07
CA LYS A 366 3.58 -21.26 -18.97
C LYS A 366 4.13 -19.88 -19.29
N VAL A 367 3.28 -19.02 -19.84
CA VAL A 367 3.70 -17.69 -20.31
C VAL A 367 3.93 -16.71 -19.15
N VAL A 368 5.13 -16.14 -19.06
CA VAL A 368 5.42 -14.92 -18.29
C VAL A 368 5.27 -13.72 -19.21
N LEU A 369 4.47 -12.73 -18.83
CA LEU A 369 4.42 -11.46 -19.53
C LEU A 369 5.26 -10.42 -18.78
N VAL A 370 6.35 -9.95 -19.39
CA VAL A 370 7.15 -8.83 -18.89
C VAL A 370 6.81 -7.59 -19.70
N LEU A 371 6.51 -6.48 -19.02
CA LEU A 371 6.04 -5.24 -19.63
C LEU A 371 6.97 -4.08 -19.33
N PHE A 372 7.65 -3.57 -20.36
CA PHE A 372 8.42 -2.32 -20.33
C PHE A 372 7.74 -1.23 -21.15
N GLY A 373 7.71 -0.02 -20.62
CA GLY A 373 7.00 1.12 -21.22
C GLY A 373 6.71 2.19 -20.17
N GLY A 374 6.63 3.43 -20.60
CA GLY A 374 6.46 4.56 -19.69
C GLY A 374 5.02 4.74 -19.18
N ARG A 375 4.06 3.95 -19.68
CA ARG A 375 2.65 4.03 -19.28
C ARG A 375 1.96 2.64 -19.30
N PRO A 376 0.82 2.46 -18.61
CA PRO A 376 0.07 1.22 -18.66
C PRO A 376 -0.63 1.08 -20.02
N ARG A 377 -0.57 -0.11 -20.63
CA ARG A 377 -1.12 -0.41 -21.95
C ARG A 377 -2.35 -1.30 -21.80
N LEU A 378 -3.40 -1.12 -22.60
CA LEU A 378 -4.52 -2.06 -22.60
C LEU A 378 -4.04 -3.42 -23.12
N LEU A 379 -4.11 -4.43 -22.25
CA LEU A 379 -3.54 -5.76 -22.49
C LEU A 379 -4.51 -6.72 -23.21
N ASN A 380 -5.75 -6.31 -23.49
CA ASN A 380 -6.68 -6.97 -24.42
C ASN A 380 -6.77 -8.50 -24.29
N GLY A 381 -6.98 -8.95 -23.05
CA GLY A 381 -7.14 -10.36 -22.67
C GLY A 381 -5.84 -11.10 -22.36
N LEU A 382 -4.66 -10.51 -22.55
CA LEU A 382 -3.40 -11.17 -22.16
C LEU A 382 -3.34 -11.60 -20.69
N PRO A 383 -3.82 -10.84 -19.68
CA PRO A 383 -3.78 -11.27 -18.29
C PRO A 383 -4.62 -12.52 -18.00
N ASP A 384 -5.52 -12.91 -18.91
CA ASP A 384 -6.33 -14.13 -18.83
C ASP A 384 -5.79 -15.26 -19.74
N ALA A 385 -4.75 -14.97 -20.55
CA ALA A 385 -4.02 -15.94 -21.39
C ALA A 385 -2.61 -16.26 -20.86
N VAL A 386 -2.01 -15.40 -20.04
CA VAL A 386 -0.66 -15.58 -19.47
C VAL A 386 -0.72 -16.01 -18.00
N HIS A 387 0.36 -16.62 -17.52
CA HIS A 387 0.45 -17.20 -16.18
C HIS A 387 0.99 -16.22 -15.12
N ALA A 388 1.54 -15.05 -15.48
CA ALA A 388 1.54 -13.83 -14.66
C ALA A 388 2.00 -12.62 -15.46
N VAL A 389 1.93 -11.44 -14.81
CA VAL A 389 2.45 -10.18 -15.34
C VAL A 389 3.53 -9.61 -14.41
N LEU A 390 4.65 -9.19 -15.00
CA LEU A 390 5.71 -8.41 -14.37
C LEU A 390 5.87 -7.08 -15.10
N HIS A 391 5.32 -6.00 -14.54
CA HIS A 391 5.48 -4.67 -15.11
C HIS A 391 6.73 -3.98 -14.53
N GLY A 392 7.73 -3.76 -15.37
CA GLY A 392 8.97 -3.07 -15.00
C GLY A 392 8.92 -1.54 -15.10
N LEU A 393 7.85 -0.99 -15.72
CA LEU A 393 7.81 0.40 -16.19
C LEU A 393 9.01 0.68 -17.12
N LEU A 394 9.86 1.64 -16.78
CA LEU A 394 11.14 1.90 -17.44
C LEU A 394 12.27 1.83 -16.39
N PRO A 395 12.81 0.62 -16.10
CA PRO A 395 13.81 0.43 -15.05
C PRO A 395 15.26 0.59 -15.57
N CYS A 396 15.43 0.88 -16.86
CA CYS A 396 16.67 1.23 -17.55
C CYS A 396 17.85 0.25 -17.30
N GLU A 397 19.08 0.75 -17.17
CA GLU A 397 20.32 -0.03 -17.31
C GLU A 397 20.42 -1.26 -16.39
N LEU A 398 19.98 -1.19 -15.13
CA LEU A 398 19.96 -2.35 -14.22
C LEU A 398 18.61 -3.09 -14.20
N GLY A 399 17.67 -2.64 -15.03
CA GLY A 399 16.31 -3.16 -15.09
C GLY A 399 16.23 -4.61 -15.56
N GLY A 400 17.02 -5.00 -16.55
CA GLY A 400 17.05 -6.38 -17.04
C GLY A 400 17.69 -7.34 -16.04
N GLN A 401 18.70 -6.89 -15.28
CA GLN A 401 19.24 -7.65 -14.14
C GLN A 401 18.17 -7.84 -13.05
N ALA A 402 17.53 -6.75 -12.60
CA ALA A 402 16.51 -6.80 -11.55
C ALA A 402 15.30 -7.68 -11.97
N VAL A 403 14.90 -7.61 -13.24
CA VAL A 403 13.87 -8.48 -13.81
C VAL A 403 14.34 -9.94 -13.86
N ALA A 404 15.59 -10.24 -14.26
CA ALA A 404 16.12 -11.61 -14.22
C ALA A 404 16.20 -12.17 -12.78
N GLU A 405 16.58 -11.34 -11.81
CA GLU A 405 16.63 -11.72 -10.39
C GLU A 405 15.24 -11.95 -9.77
N ILE A 406 14.23 -11.17 -10.18
CA ILE A 406 12.82 -11.41 -9.83
C ILE A 406 12.28 -12.66 -10.54
N LEU A 407 12.57 -12.80 -11.83
CA LEU A 407 12.19 -13.97 -12.64
C LEU A 407 12.72 -15.24 -11.99
N TYR A 408 13.99 -15.32 -11.59
CA TYR A 408 14.59 -16.51 -10.98
C TYR A 408 14.58 -16.53 -9.44
N GLY A 409 13.82 -15.64 -8.79
CA GLY A 409 13.58 -15.69 -7.34
C GLY A 409 14.81 -15.42 -6.46
N LYS A 410 15.84 -14.76 -6.99
CA LYS A 410 16.92 -14.17 -6.18
C LYS A 410 16.40 -12.98 -5.37
N VAL A 411 15.49 -12.20 -5.95
CA VAL A 411 14.83 -11.05 -5.33
C VAL A 411 13.32 -11.30 -5.34
N ASN A 412 12.68 -11.22 -4.18
CA ASN A 412 11.22 -11.20 -4.12
C ASN A 412 10.70 -9.83 -4.61
N PRO A 413 9.74 -9.76 -5.53
CA PRO A 413 9.21 -8.50 -6.03
C PRO A 413 8.49 -7.69 -4.92
N SER A 414 9.23 -6.77 -4.32
CA SER A 414 8.78 -5.86 -3.27
C SER A 414 7.94 -4.70 -3.81
N GLY A 415 8.07 -4.41 -5.10
CA GLY A 415 7.30 -3.39 -5.81
C GLY A 415 5.81 -3.51 -5.53
N ARG A 416 5.25 -2.47 -4.92
CA ARG A 416 3.87 -2.07 -5.16
C ARG A 416 3.97 -1.03 -6.25
N LEU A 417 3.20 -1.16 -7.33
CA LEU A 417 3.32 -0.20 -8.42
C LEU A 417 3.02 1.22 -7.89
N PRO A 418 3.57 2.29 -8.52
CA PRO A 418 3.30 3.68 -8.18
C PRO A 418 2.18 4.28 -9.05
N ILE A 419 1.64 3.48 -9.98
CA ILE A 419 0.48 3.77 -10.82
C ILE A 419 -0.39 2.51 -10.91
N THR A 420 -1.58 2.65 -11.48
CA THR A 420 -2.47 1.52 -11.69
C THR A 420 -2.94 1.43 -13.11
N TYR A 421 -3.33 0.22 -13.45
CA TYR A 421 -3.34 -0.34 -14.76
C TYR A 421 -4.79 -0.66 -15.16
N PRO A 422 -5.32 -0.12 -16.27
CA PRO A 422 -6.70 -0.40 -16.67
C PRO A 422 -6.90 -1.88 -17.01
N LYS A 423 -8.01 -2.48 -16.55
CA LYS A 423 -8.47 -3.79 -17.05
C LYS A 423 -8.96 -3.68 -18.49
N ASP A 424 -9.70 -2.61 -18.74
CA ASP A 424 -10.32 -2.19 -19.99
C ASP A 424 -10.42 -0.64 -19.92
N PRO A 425 -10.82 0.08 -20.99
CA PRO A 425 -10.92 1.55 -20.98
C PRO A 425 -11.85 2.18 -19.92
N ALA A 426 -12.53 1.38 -19.08
CA ALA A 426 -13.41 1.83 -18.01
C ALA A 426 -13.01 1.41 -16.56
N ASN A 427 -12.09 0.45 -16.33
CA ASN A 427 -12.11 -0.39 -15.09
C ASN A 427 -10.82 -0.68 -14.30
N ILE A 428 -10.96 -0.65 -12.96
CA ILE A 428 -9.94 -0.64 -11.87
C ILE A 428 -10.69 -0.73 -10.49
N MET A 429 -10.24 -1.37 -9.35
CA MET A 429 -10.72 -1.22 -7.89
C MET A 429 -10.27 -2.26 -6.75
N ILE A 430 -11.08 -2.68 -5.72
CA ILE A 430 -10.78 -2.72 -4.22
C ILE A 430 -11.07 -4.02 -3.36
N PRO A 431 -10.41 -4.26 -2.17
CA PRO A 431 -10.80 -5.22 -1.09
C PRO A 431 -10.53 -4.85 0.43
N TYR A 432 -11.26 -5.40 1.46
CA TYR A 432 -10.92 -5.29 2.95
C TYR A 432 -11.61 -6.28 3.97
N ASN A 433 -11.29 -6.29 5.31
CA ASN A 433 -11.92 -7.18 6.36
C ASN A 433 -11.74 -6.86 7.92
N HIS A 434 -12.27 -7.67 8.90
CA HIS A 434 -12.31 -7.40 10.39
C HIS A 434 -12.32 -8.63 11.41
N ARG A 435 -12.52 -8.47 12.77
CA ARG A 435 -12.40 -9.51 13.88
C ARG A 435 -13.03 -9.18 15.29
N GLU A 436 -13.33 -10.21 16.15
CA GLU A 436 -13.91 -10.24 17.56
C GLU A 436 -13.42 -9.21 18.61
N THR A 437 -14.33 -8.68 19.47
CA THR A 437 -14.19 -7.41 20.21
C THR A 437 -15.17 -7.20 21.42
N VAL A 438 -14.67 -6.92 22.64
CA VAL A 438 -15.50 -6.34 23.74
C VAL A 438 -15.57 -4.82 23.59
N MET A 439 -16.78 -4.25 23.64
CA MET A 439 -17.06 -2.86 23.25
C MET A 439 -17.73 -2.05 24.39
N LEU A 440 -17.23 -0.84 24.65
CA LEU A 440 -17.79 0.18 25.55
C LEU A 440 -18.41 1.30 24.71
N PHE A 441 -19.68 1.55 24.93
CA PHE A 441 -20.44 2.62 24.31
C PHE A 441 -20.73 3.75 25.30
N LEU A 442 -20.95 4.95 24.76
CA LEU A 442 -21.39 6.15 25.45
C LEU A 442 -22.64 6.69 24.75
N THR A 443 -23.58 7.21 25.54
CA THR A 443 -24.79 7.91 25.11
C THR A 443 -24.88 9.22 25.89
N GLN A 444 -25.16 10.31 25.18
CA GLN A 444 -25.42 11.63 25.77
C GLN A 444 -26.91 11.93 25.56
N PRO A 445 -27.80 11.90 26.58
CA PRO A 445 -29.23 12.04 26.34
C PRO A 445 -29.65 13.42 25.80
N PHE A 446 -28.86 14.47 26.09
CA PHE A 446 -29.10 15.84 25.63
C PHE A 446 -27.80 16.50 25.15
N ARG A 447 -27.83 17.11 23.95
CA ARG A 447 -26.75 17.89 23.37
C ARG A 447 -27.32 19.14 22.69
N LEU A 448 -26.56 20.24 22.68
CA LEU A 448 -26.97 21.51 22.06
C LEU A 448 -26.51 21.65 20.61
N ILE A 449 -25.25 21.32 20.28
CA ILE A 449 -24.71 21.62 18.94
C ILE A 449 -25.14 20.64 17.82
N SER A 450 -25.62 19.44 18.18
CA SER A 450 -26.14 18.44 17.24
C SER A 450 -27.16 17.54 17.92
N VAL A 451 -27.97 16.81 17.14
CA VAL A 451 -28.75 15.69 17.68
C VAL A 451 -27.76 14.65 18.24
N PRO A 452 -27.84 14.27 19.52
CA PRO A 452 -26.92 13.30 20.08
C PRO A 452 -27.26 11.88 19.62
N GLU A 453 -26.25 11.03 19.65
CA GLU A 453 -26.34 9.66 19.20
C GLU A 453 -26.98 8.78 20.26
N VAL A 454 -27.90 7.91 19.83
CA VAL A 454 -28.53 6.91 20.71
C VAL A 454 -27.49 6.08 21.46
N LYS A 455 -26.37 5.74 20.80
CA LYS A 455 -25.28 4.93 21.37
C LYS A 455 -24.02 4.97 20.46
N GLN A 456 -22.93 5.60 20.90
CA GLN A 456 -21.63 5.64 20.18
C GLN A 456 -20.61 4.67 20.80
N LEU A 457 -19.91 3.87 19.99
CA LEU A 457 -18.74 3.10 20.45
C LEU A 457 -17.57 4.04 20.74
N LYS A 458 -17.07 4.07 21.98
CA LYS A 458 -15.92 4.91 22.36
C LYS A 458 -14.63 4.11 22.51
N LYS A 459 -14.66 2.99 23.24
CA LYS A 459 -13.47 2.15 23.45
C LYS A 459 -13.80 0.69 23.28
N PHE A 460 -12.81 -0.09 22.85
CA PHE A 460 -12.93 -1.53 22.77
C PHE A 460 -11.65 -2.22 23.23
N LYS A 461 -11.79 -3.46 23.68
CA LYS A 461 -10.69 -4.36 23.98
C LYS A 461 -10.96 -5.71 23.32
N LYS A 462 -10.10 -6.09 22.38
CA LYS A 462 -10.10 -7.43 21.80
C LYS A 462 -9.48 -8.39 22.82
N VAL A 463 -10.33 -9.01 23.62
CA VAL A 463 -9.92 -10.05 24.56
C VAL A 463 -9.79 -11.38 23.83
N TRP A 464 -8.91 -12.24 24.31
CA TRP A 464 -8.87 -13.65 23.94
C TRP A 464 -9.09 -14.45 25.23
N LEU A 465 -9.96 -15.45 25.19
CA LEU A 465 -10.40 -16.21 26.36
C LEU A 465 -10.42 -17.69 26.04
N GLN A 466 -9.90 -18.51 26.96
CA GLN A 466 -10.10 -19.95 26.95
C GLN A 466 -11.54 -20.32 27.37
N PRO A 467 -12.05 -21.51 26.99
CA PRO A 467 -13.32 -22.01 27.48
C PRO A 467 -13.38 -22.05 29.02
N GLY A 468 -14.32 -21.29 29.61
CA GLY A 468 -14.48 -21.17 31.06
C GLY A 468 -13.60 -20.11 31.74
N GLU A 469 -12.74 -19.40 31.00
CA GLU A 469 -11.95 -18.29 31.53
C GLU A 469 -12.83 -17.05 31.84
N SER A 470 -12.41 -16.25 32.82
CA SER A 470 -13.08 -15.00 33.20
C SER A 470 -12.03 -13.93 33.52
N THR A 471 -12.23 -12.70 33.05
CA THR A 471 -11.28 -11.59 33.26
C THR A 471 -11.99 -10.25 33.38
N THR A 472 -11.34 -9.27 34.01
CA THR A 472 -11.89 -7.93 34.25
C THR A 472 -11.44 -6.95 33.17
N ILE A 473 -12.38 -6.42 32.40
CA ILE A 473 -12.12 -5.43 31.35
C ILE A 473 -12.44 -4.02 31.87
N ALA A 474 -11.41 -3.29 32.29
CA ALA A 474 -11.53 -1.88 32.68
C ALA A 474 -11.32 -0.93 31.48
N PHE A 475 -12.03 0.20 31.48
CA PHE A 475 -11.85 1.32 30.57
C PHE A 475 -11.75 2.63 31.37
N ALA A 476 -10.92 3.56 30.91
CA ALA A 476 -10.89 4.94 31.39
C ALA A 476 -11.40 5.86 30.27
N LEU A 477 -12.23 6.84 30.61
CA LEU A 477 -12.71 7.88 29.70
C LEU A 477 -12.00 9.22 30.00
N THR A 478 -11.88 10.06 28.98
CA THR A 478 -11.26 11.40 29.02
C THR A 478 -12.16 12.41 28.30
N THR A 479 -11.82 13.69 28.37
CA THR A 479 -12.59 14.76 27.70
C THR A 479 -12.77 14.52 26.20
N GLU A 480 -11.77 13.94 25.52
CA GLU A 480 -11.86 13.57 24.11
C GLU A 480 -12.95 12.51 23.81
N ASP A 481 -13.31 11.66 24.78
CA ASP A 481 -14.30 10.59 24.56
C ASP A 481 -15.74 11.07 24.56
N TRP A 482 -16.09 12.08 25.35
CA TRP A 482 -17.47 12.61 25.43
C TRP A 482 -17.67 13.91 24.64
N SER A 483 -16.60 14.43 24.04
CA SER A 483 -16.66 15.58 23.15
C SER A 483 -17.07 15.22 21.71
N VAL A 484 -17.42 16.24 20.94
CA VAL A 484 -17.69 16.22 19.49
C VAL A 484 -17.04 17.43 18.80
N TYR A 485 -16.80 17.34 17.50
CA TYR A 485 -16.24 18.43 16.70
C TYR A 485 -17.31 19.41 16.19
N ASP A 486 -16.95 20.70 16.14
CA ASP A 486 -17.71 21.74 15.45
C ASP A 486 -17.92 21.31 13.97
N PRO A 487 -19.15 21.30 13.42
CA PRO A 487 -19.41 20.86 12.05
C PRO A 487 -19.01 21.93 11.01
N GLN A 488 -17.76 22.40 11.06
CA GLN A 488 -17.20 23.46 10.21
C GLN A 488 -15.80 23.10 9.70
N ILE A 489 -15.70 22.73 8.43
CA ILE A 489 -14.42 22.44 7.74
C ILE A 489 -13.82 23.74 7.15
N GLY A 490 -12.49 23.88 7.16
CA GLY A 490 -11.77 25.06 6.71
C GLY A 490 -11.81 26.22 7.70
N LYS A 491 -11.91 25.90 9.00
CA LYS A 491 -12.01 26.85 10.12
C LYS A 491 -11.13 26.51 11.31
N GLY A 492 -10.30 25.47 11.22
CA GLY A 492 -9.52 24.96 12.34
C GLY A 492 -10.33 24.01 13.23
N PHE A 493 -9.65 23.00 13.76
CA PHE A 493 -10.31 21.80 14.26
C PHE A 493 -10.71 21.92 15.74
N LYS A 494 -11.92 22.43 15.99
CA LYS A 494 -12.42 22.72 17.35
C LYS A 494 -13.27 21.59 17.93
N LEU A 495 -12.87 21.13 19.12
CA LEU A 495 -13.55 20.12 19.92
C LEU A 495 -14.41 20.79 21.03
N TYR A 496 -15.61 20.28 21.28
CA TYR A 496 -16.51 20.72 22.37
C TYR A 496 -16.89 19.55 23.28
N ALA A 497 -16.67 19.72 24.58
CA ALA A 497 -17.40 19.01 25.61
C ALA A 497 -18.58 19.88 26.06
N GLU A 498 -19.73 19.27 26.33
CA GLU A 498 -20.89 19.94 26.94
C GLU A 498 -21.09 19.41 28.37
N ASP A 499 -21.50 20.28 29.29
CA ASP A 499 -21.94 19.86 30.63
C ASP A 499 -23.31 19.17 30.52
N ALA A 500 -23.32 17.85 30.74
CA ALA A 500 -24.48 17.00 30.57
C ALA A 500 -24.41 15.73 31.43
N ASP A 501 -25.55 15.05 31.56
CA ASP A 501 -25.57 13.64 31.94
C ASP A 501 -25.11 12.75 30.78
N TYR A 502 -24.46 11.64 31.11
CA TYR A 502 -23.93 10.65 30.18
C TYR A 502 -24.19 9.23 30.70
N VAL A 503 -24.48 8.30 29.80
CA VAL A 503 -24.69 6.88 30.11
C VAL A 503 -23.67 6.05 29.34
N VAL A 504 -23.01 5.11 30.02
CA VAL A 504 -22.16 4.09 29.39
C VAL A 504 -22.87 2.74 29.31
N ALA A 505 -22.55 1.96 28.29
CA ALA A 505 -23.06 0.61 28.09
C ALA A 505 -21.97 -0.35 27.58
N ILE A 506 -21.94 -1.59 28.09
CA ILE A 506 -21.05 -2.65 27.57
C ILE A 506 -21.81 -3.52 26.56
N LYS A 507 -21.14 -3.84 25.44
CA LYS A 507 -21.63 -4.57 24.26
C LYS A 507 -22.63 -3.83 23.35
N PRO A 508 -22.73 -4.20 22.05
CA PRO A 508 -23.72 -3.63 21.13
C PRO A 508 -25.17 -3.83 21.57
N GLU A 509 -25.53 -5.02 22.08
CA GLU A 509 -26.93 -5.41 22.31
C GLU A 509 -27.58 -4.85 23.59
N THR A 510 -26.81 -4.27 24.52
CA THR A 510 -27.34 -3.72 25.78
C THR A 510 -28.12 -2.41 25.56
N ASP A 511 -29.34 -2.33 26.07
CA ASP A 511 -30.15 -1.11 26.17
C ASP A 511 -30.18 -0.61 27.62
N CYS A 512 -30.17 0.70 27.80
CA CYS A 512 -30.17 1.36 29.11
C CYS A 512 -31.47 2.16 29.40
N ASP A 513 -32.47 2.15 28.49
CA ASP A 513 -33.76 2.88 28.61
C ASP A 513 -33.59 4.40 28.87
N VAL A 514 -32.57 5.01 28.25
CA VAL A 514 -32.07 6.38 28.57
C VAL A 514 -33.08 7.50 28.38
N TYR A 515 -34.12 7.27 27.57
CA TYR A 515 -35.17 8.25 27.29
C TYR A 515 -36.32 8.21 28.33
N ASN A 516 -36.28 7.25 29.25
CA ASN A 516 -37.32 7.05 30.24
C ASN A 516 -37.04 7.85 31.51
N THR A 517 -37.39 9.14 31.48
CA THR A 517 -37.21 10.10 32.59
C THR A 517 -37.94 9.72 33.89
N THR A 518 -38.73 8.64 33.90
CA THR A 518 -39.40 8.10 35.10
C THR A 518 -38.71 6.89 35.73
N LYS A 519 -37.64 6.36 35.12
CA LYS A 519 -36.87 5.21 35.63
C LYS A 519 -35.40 5.55 35.84
N THR A 520 -34.80 4.87 36.82
CA THR A 520 -33.35 4.76 36.93
C THR A 520 -32.83 3.63 36.02
N VAL A 521 -31.67 3.85 35.38
CA VAL A 521 -30.96 2.82 34.62
C VAL A 521 -30.66 1.61 35.53
N THR A 522 -31.03 0.41 35.09
CA THR A 522 -31.04 -0.80 35.94
C THR A 522 -30.41 -2.05 35.29
N ASP A 523 -29.99 -1.98 34.03
CA ASP A 523 -29.22 -3.07 33.41
C ASP A 523 -27.79 -3.12 33.98
N PRO A 524 -27.27 -4.29 34.40
CA PRO A 524 -25.96 -4.41 35.04
C PRO A 524 -24.75 -4.16 34.12
N LEU A 525 -24.98 -3.97 32.81
CA LEU A 525 -23.98 -3.56 31.82
C LEU A 525 -24.05 -2.06 31.50
N CYS A 526 -24.92 -1.28 32.17
CA CYS A 526 -25.05 0.17 32.05
C CYS A 526 -24.60 0.93 33.32
N ALA A 527 -24.18 2.19 33.18
CA ALA A 527 -23.98 3.12 34.29
C ALA A 527 -24.12 4.59 33.84
N THR A 528 -24.45 5.50 34.76
CA THR A 528 -24.62 6.94 34.50
C THR A 528 -23.55 7.77 35.21
N PHE A 529 -23.11 8.86 34.60
CA PHE A 529 -22.30 9.91 35.24
C PHE A 529 -22.69 11.31 34.70
N THR A 530 -22.33 12.36 35.43
CA THR A 530 -22.65 13.75 35.09
C THR A 530 -21.35 14.55 34.95
N LEU A 531 -21.31 15.50 34.01
CA LEU A 531 -20.27 16.52 33.89
C LEU A 531 -20.85 17.90 34.23
N SER A 532 -20.09 18.68 35.00
CA SER A 532 -20.48 20.02 35.43
C SER A 532 -19.25 20.86 35.76
N GLY A 533 -19.08 22.02 35.12
CA GLY A 533 -18.03 23.00 35.38
C GLY A 533 -16.81 22.94 34.46
N ASN A 534 -17.01 22.72 33.16
CA ASN A 534 -15.97 22.92 32.13
C ASN A 534 -15.81 24.40 31.72
#